data_AF-A0A6L8DX76-F1
#
_entry.id   AF-A0A6L8DX76-F1
#
_cell.length_a   1.000
_cell.length_b   1.000
_cell.length_c   1.000
_cell.angle_alpha   90.00
_cell.angle_beta   90.00
_cell.angle_gamma   90.00
#
_symmetry.space_group_name_H-M   'P 1'
#
loop_
_entity.id
_entity.type
_entity.pdbx_description
1 polymer ?
#
loop_
_entity_poly.entity_id
_entity_poly.type
_entity_poly.pdbx_seq_one_letter_code
_entity_poly.pdbx_strand_id
1 'polypeptide(L)'
;VQAISPETGELAWKYEQRAATTSLVATGGGLVFGGDLNGRFRALDAETGDVLWEVNLGSPITGFPITFAVDGRQYVAVSTGSSRTLVYFAPLTPELRPSMGNNLFVFALPE
;
A
#
# COMPACT_ATOMS: atom_id res chain seq x y z
N VAL A 1 -5.28 0.02 8.19
CA VAL A 1 -5.36 1.43 7.76
C VAL A 1 -6.53 2.09 8.44
N GLN A 2 -6.38 3.34 8.87
CA GLN A 2 -7.44 4.12 9.50
C GLN A 2 -7.52 5.48 8.82
N ALA A 3 -8.74 5.94 8.55
CA ALA A 3 -8.99 7.33 8.21
C ALA A 3 -9.57 8.05 9.42
N ILE A 4 -8.92 9.13 9.82
CA ILE A 4 -9.25 9.90 11.02
C ILE A 4 -9.41 11.35 10.59
N SER A 5 -10.51 11.98 11.00
CA SER A 5 -10.71 13.41 10.81
C SER A 5 -9.62 14.19 11.57
N PRO A 6 -8.83 15.05 10.90
CA PRO A 6 -7.83 15.84 11.60
C PRO A 6 -8.44 16.93 12.49
N GLU A 7 -9.69 17.34 12.21
CA GLU A 7 -10.39 18.39 12.96
C GLU A 7 -11.02 17.85 14.24
N THR A 8 -11.64 16.66 14.17
CA THR A 8 -12.43 16.09 15.28
C THR A 8 -11.75 14.91 15.97
N GLY A 9 -10.76 14.28 15.32
CA GLY A 9 -10.16 13.03 15.79
C GLY A 9 -11.06 11.80 15.60
N GLU A 10 -12.22 11.96 14.94
CA GLU A 10 -13.16 10.86 14.73
C GLU A 10 -12.63 9.87 13.69
N LEU A 11 -12.78 8.58 13.98
CA LEU A 11 -12.46 7.49 13.07
C LEU A 11 -13.60 7.35 12.06
N ALA A 12 -13.35 7.72 10.80
CA ALA A 12 -14.32 7.56 9.72
C ALA A 12 -14.46 6.09 9.32
N TRP A 13 -13.33 5.42 9.10
CA TRP A 13 -13.31 4.00 8.76
C TRP A 13 -11.98 3.33 9.17
N LYS A 14 -12.02 2.01 9.26
CA LYS A 14 -10.87 1.16 9.56
C LYS A 14 -10.85 -0.04 8.62
N TYR A 15 -9.75 -0.20 7.90
CA TYR A 15 -9.43 -1.40 7.13
C TYR A 15 -8.42 -2.26 7.89
N GLU A 16 -8.73 -3.53 8.07
CA GLU A 16 -7.87 -4.51 8.78
C GLU A 16 -7.42 -5.62 7.86
N GLN A 17 -6.21 -6.12 8.11
CA GLN A 17 -5.61 -7.21 7.34
C GLN A 17 -4.60 -7.97 8.18
N ARG A 18 -4.26 -9.19 7.73
CA ARG A 18 -3.35 -10.06 8.47
C ARG A 18 -1.90 -9.59 8.44
N ALA A 19 -1.39 -9.29 7.25
CA ALA A 19 -0.03 -8.78 7.07
C ALA A 19 0.06 -7.34 7.61
N ALA A 20 1.19 -6.98 8.23
CA ALA A 20 1.39 -5.60 8.65
C ALA A 20 1.38 -4.66 7.43
N THR A 21 0.56 -3.61 7.50
CA THR A 21 0.53 -2.55 6.49
C THR A 21 1.79 -1.70 6.58
N THR A 22 2.23 -1.17 5.45
CA THR A 22 3.37 -0.25 5.34
C THR A 22 2.89 1.15 4.92
N SER A 23 3.77 1.96 4.33
CA SER A 23 3.48 3.33 3.94
C SER A 23 2.32 3.43 2.93
N LEU A 24 1.64 4.57 2.97
CA LEU A 24 0.47 4.88 2.16
C LEU A 24 0.70 6.17 1.36
N VAL A 25 -0.04 6.34 0.25
CA VAL A 25 -0.17 7.62 -0.46
C VAL A 25 -1.63 7.87 -0.81
N ALA A 26 -2.15 9.04 -0.45
CA ALA A 26 -3.47 9.50 -0.87
C ALA A 26 -3.35 10.29 -2.17
N THR A 27 -4.38 10.24 -3.02
CA THR A 27 -4.43 10.93 -4.30
C THR A 27 -5.67 11.81 -4.39
N GLY A 28 -5.62 12.85 -5.24
CA GLY A 28 -6.78 13.71 -5.49
C GLY A 28 -7.95 13.03 -6.22
N GLY A 29 -7.74 11.80 -6.71
CA GLY A 29 -8.79 10.99 -7.36
C GLY A 29 -9.63 10.14 -6.39
N GLY A 30 -9.54 10.37 -5.09
CA GLY A 30 -10.30 9.61 -4.09
C GLY A 30 -9.74 8.22 -3.78
N LEU A 31 -8.47 7.96 -4.09
CA LEU A 31 -7.81 6.69 -3.83
C LEU A 31 -6.66 6.82 -2.84
N VAL A 32 -6.54 5.84 -1.94
CA VAL A 32 -5.38 5.63 -1.07
C VAL A 32 -4.65 4.35 -1.48
N PHE A 33 -3.41 4.49 -1.95
CA PHE A 33 -2.58 3.35 -2.29
C PHE A 33 -1.72 2.93 -1.10
N GLY A 34 -1.54 1.63 -0.92
CA GLY A 34 -0.81 1.09 0.21
C GLY A 34 -0.33 -0.33 -0.01
N GLY A 35 0.81 -0.67 0.59
CA GLY A 35 1.37 -2.01 0.53
C GLY A 35 1.42 -2.71 1.88
N ASP A 36 1.63 -4.02 1.85
CA ASP A 36 1.88 -4.81 3.05
C ASP A 36 3.15 -5.65 2.98
N LEU A 37 3.53 -6.19 4.13
CA LEU A 37 4.71 -7.04 4.26
C LEU A 37 4.56 -8.41 3.60
N ASN A 38 3.40 -8.78 3.08
CA ASN A 38 3.18 -9.99 2.29
C ASN A 38 3.15 -9.71 0.78
N GLY A 39 3.47 -8.48 0.37
CA GLY A 39 3.61 -8.06 -1.01
C GLY A 39 2.31 -7.65 -1.70
N ARG A 40 1.21 -7.51 -0.97
CA ARG A 40 -0.06 -7.06 -1.55
C ARG A 40 -0.06 -5.53 -1.62
N PHE A 41 -0.12 -5.00 -2.84
CA PHE A 41 -0.30 -3.58 -3.12
C PHE A 41 -1.76 -3.33 -3.47
N ARG A 42 -2.39 -2.35 -2.82
CA ARG A 42 -3.83 -2.09 -2.88
C ARG A 42 -4.11 -0.64 -3.22
N ALA A 43 -5.25 -0.40 -3.85
CA ALA A 43 -5.93 0.88 -3.87
C ALA A 43 -7.21 0.76 -3.04
N LEU A 44 -7.34 1.61 -2.03
CA LEU A 44 -8.53 1.72 -1.20
C LEU A 44 -9.31 2.95 -1.64
N ASP A 45 -10.64 2.86 -1.57
CA ASP A 45 -11.53 4.01 -1.60
C ASP A 45 -11.22 4.92 -0.39
N ALA A 46 -11.03 6.22 -0.62
CA ALA A 46 -10.67 7.16 0.44
C ALA A 46 -11.81 7.45 1.43
N GLU A 47 -13.07 7.31 1.00
CA GLU A 47 -14.25 7.62 1.81
C GLU A 47 -14.72 6.40 2.61
N THR A 48 -14.61 5.20 2.05
CA THR A 48 -15.12 3.97 2.69
C THR A 48 -14.03 3.05 3.23
N GLY A 49 -12.81 3.12 2.70
CA GLY A 49 -11.74 2.17 3.00
C GLY A 49 -11.87 0.83 2.28
N ASP A 50 -12.82 0.69 1.34
CA ASP A 50 -12.99 -0.53 0.56
C ASP A 50 -11.81 -0.75 -0.39
N VAL A 51 -11.37 -2.00 -0.53
CA VAL A 51 -10.32 -2.34 -1.50
C VAL A 51 -10.94 -2.39 -2.90
N LEU A 52 -10.60 -1.43 -3.74
CA LEU A 52 -11.10 -1.31 -5.11
C LEU A 52 -10.20 -2.04 -6.12
N TRP A 53 -8.91 -2.14 -5.81
CA TRP A 53 -7.93 -2.83 -6.63
C TRP A 53 -6.80 -3.40 -5.78
N GLU A 54 -6.23 -4.52 -6.24
CA GLU A 54 -5.12 -5.17 -5.58
C GLU A 54 -4.27 -5.99 -6.56
N VAL A 55 -2.96 -6.02 -6.31
CA VAL A 55 -2.01 -6.93 -6.94
C VAL A 55 -1.05 -7.49 -5.90
N ASN A 56 -0.61 -8.74 -6.06
CA ASN A 56 0.47 -9.30 -5.26
C ASN A 56 1.80 -9.18 -6.03
N LEU A 57 2.74 -8.40 -5.48
CA LEU A 57 4.08 -8.16 -6.02
C LEU A 57 5.10 -9.22 -5.56
N GLY A 58 4.65 -10.20 -4.76
CA GLY A 58 5.41 -11.37 -4.32
C GLY A 58 6.41 -11.12 -3.20
N SER A 59 6.86 -9.87 -3.03
CA SER A 59 7.84 -9.45 -2.01
C SER A 59 7.31 -8.31 -1.14
N PRO A 60 7.77 -8.17 0.11
CA PRO A 60 7.31 -7.13 1.01
C PRO A 60 7.42 -5.74 0.38
N ILE A 61 6.36 -4.95 0.51
CA ILE A 61 6.39 -3.55 0.10
C ILE A 61 7.03 -2.76 1.23
N THR A 62 8.18 -2.16 0.95
CA THR A 62 8.99 -1.49 1.97
C THR A 62 9.25 -0.02 1.66
N GLY A 63 8.96 0.41 0.44
CA GLY A 63 9.04 1.80 0.03
C GLY A 63 7.80 2.61 0.41
N PHE A 64 7.91 3.92 0.20
CA PHE A 64 6.78 4.84 0.22
C PHE A 64 6.22 4.92 -1.20
N PRO A 65 4.98 4.47 -1.46
CA PRO A 65 4.38 4.66 -2.75
C PRO A 65 4.33 6.15 -3.10
N ILE A 66 4.60 6.50 -4.36
CA ILE A 66 4.50 7.88 -4.86
C ILE A 66 3.63 7.91 -6.10
N THR A 67 3.09 9.08 -6.42
CA THR A 67 2.42 9.33 -7.70
C THR A 67 3.02 10.55 -8.40
N PHE A 68 3.09 10.51 -9.73
CA PHE A 68 3.61 11.58 -10.59
C PHE A 68 2.92 11.51 -11.96
N ALA A 69 3.11 12.52 -12.81
CA ALA A 69 2.59 12.53 -14.17
C ALA A 69 3.68 12.86 -15.20
N VAL A 70 3.59 12.23 -16.37
CA VAL A 70 4.43 12.50 -17.55
C VAL A 70 3.50 12.58 -18.75
N ASP A 71 3.60 13.66 -19.53
CA ASP A 71 2.78 13.90 -20.72
C ASP A 71 1.26 13.72 -20.49
N GLY A 72 0.78 14.19 -19.34
CA GLY A 72 -0.63 14.10 -18.94
C GLY A 72 -1.07 12.72 -18.42
N ARG A 73 -0.21 11.69 -18.46
CA ARG A 73 -0.51 10.36 -17.91
C ARG A 73 0.00 10.26 -16.47
N GLN A 74 -0.89 9.86 -15.56
CA GLN A 74 -0.55 9.63 -14.15
C GLN A 74 0.03 8.23 -13.94
N TYR A 75 1.04 8.15 -13.08
CA TYR A 75 1.71 6.92 -12.66
C TYR A 75 1.70 6.79 -11.14
N VAL A 76 1.72 5.55 -10.66
CA VAL A 76 1.93 5.20 -9.26
C VAL A 76 3.13 4.26 -9.18
N ALA A 77 4.15 4.63 -8.40
CA ALA A 77 5.36 3.84 -8.25
C ALA A 77 5.54 3.35 -6.80
N VAL A 78 5.99 2.11 -6.66
CA VAL A 78 6.23 1.47 -5.36
C VAL A 78 7.38 0.46 -5.46
N SER A 79 8.19 0.37 -4.43
CA SER A 79 9.28 -0.60 -4.35
C SER A 79 8.98 -1.75 -3.39
N THR A 80 9.35 -2.95 -3.81
CA THR A 80 9.47 -4.10 -2.90
C THR A 80 10.90 -4.27 -2.45
N GLY A 81 11.09 -4.94 -1.31
CA GLY A 81 12.43 -5.31 -0.84
C GLY A 81 12.45 -5.76 0.60
N SER A 82 13.66 -5.85 1.15
CA SER A 82 13.84 -6.09 2.59
C SER A 82 13.79 -4.77 3.37
N SER A 83 13.29 -4.80 4.60
CA SER A 83 13.37 -3.69 5.54
C SER A 83 13.42 -4.19 6.97
N ARG A 84 13.90 -3.33 7.89
CA ARG A 84 13.91 -3.64 9.32
C ARG A 84 12.50 -3.88 9.89
N THR A 85 11.47 -3.32 9.25
CA THR A 85 10.06 -3.54 9.61
C THR A 85 9.70 -5.02 9.55
N LEU A 86 10.22 -5.78 8.59
CA LEU A 86 9.99 -7.24 8.52
C LEU A 86 10.45 -7.96 9.78
N VAL A 87 11.58 -7.57 10.36
CA VAL A 87 12.11 -8.22 11.57
C VAL A 87 11.14 -8.13 12.75
N TYR A 88 10.39 -7.03 12.85
CA TYR A 88 9.44 -6.81 13.94
C TYR A 88 8.10 -7.51 13.72
N PHE A 89 7.62 -7.59 12.49
CA PHE A 89 6.26 -8.05 12.19
C PHE A 89 6.19 -9.48 11.64
N ALA A 90 7.26 -10.02 11.05
CA ALA A 90 7.28 -11.39 10.53
C ALA A 90 6.99 -12.45 11.62
N PRO A 91 7.52 -12.34 12.86
CA PRO A 91 7.19 -13.30 13.93
C PRO A 91 5.71 -13.31 14.32
N LEU A 92 4.96 -12.23 14.06
CA LEU A 92 3.52 -12.15 14.37
C LEU A 92 2.65 -12.84 13.31
N THR A 93 3.22 -13.14 12.14
CA THR A 93 2.55 -13.74 10.96
C THR A 93 3.43 -14.81 10.31
N PRO A 94 3.90 -15.83 11.05
CA PRO A 94 4.88 -16.82 10.57
C PRO A 94 4.37 -17.70 9.41
N GLU A 95 3.05 -17.74 9.20
CA GLU A 95 2.41 -18.39 8.07
C GLU A 95 2.63 -17.66 6.74
N LEU A 96 2.94 -16.36 6.77
CA LEU A 96 3.18 -15.54 5.58
C LEU A 96 4.65 -15.67 5.16
N ARG A 97 4.87 -16.13 3.92
CA ARG A 97 6.21 -16.41 3.38
C ARG A 97 6.42 -15.71 2.03
N PRO A 98 6.47 -14.37 2.00
CA PRO A 98 6.77 -13.64 0.78
C PRO A 98 8.23 -13.89 0.35
N SER A 99 8.53 -13.66 -0.92
CA SER A 99 9.90 -13.65 -1.43
C SER A 99 10.64 -12.38 -0.99
N MET A 100 11.96 -12.30 -1.22
CA MET A 100 12.79 -11.16 -0.80
C MET A 100 13.37 -10.40 -2.00
N GLY A 101 12.58 -10.27 -3.07
CA GLY A 101 12.95 -9.57 -4.29
C GLY A 101 12.91 -8.05 -4.12
N ASN A 102 13.98 -7.38 -4.57
CA ASN A 102 14.06 -5.93 -4.63
C ASN A 102 13.68 -5.47 -6.05
N ASN A 103 12.54 -4.82 -6.19
CA ASN A 103 12.03 -4.35 -7.48
C ASN A 103 11.37 -2.99 -7.34
N LEU A 104 11.33 -2.22 -8.42
CA LEU A 104 10.48 -1.04 -8.57
C LEU A 104 9.35 -1.38 -9.54
N PHE A 105 8.12 -1.17 -9.10
CA PHE A 105 6.92 -1.34 -9.93
C PHE A 105 6.32 0.04 -10.22
N VAL A 106 5.86 0.23 -11.46
CA VAL A 106 5.19 1.45 -11.91
C VAL A 106 3.88 1.05 -12.59
N PHE A 107 2.77 1.60 -12.11
CA PHE A 107 1.42 1.33 -12.60
C PHE A 107 0.82 2.58 -13.26
N ALA A 108 0.03 2.36 -14.30
CA ALA A 108 -0.83 3.37 -14.92
C ALA A 108 -2.07 2.68 -15.50
N LEU A 109 -3.13 3.45 -15.76
CA LEU A 109 -4.26 2.96 -16.54
C LEU A 109 -3.81 2.60 -17.98
N PRO A 110 -4.52 1.69 -18.67
CA PRO A 110 -4.32 1.44 -20.10
C PRO A 110 -4.44 2.72 -20.94
N GLU A 111 -3.92 2.66 -22.16
CA GLU A 111 -4.13 3.71 -23.18
C GLU A 111 -5.55 3.68 -23.75
#